data_AF-A0A4Y1RDY9-F1
#
_entry.id   AF-A0A4Y1RDY9-F1
#
_cell.length_a   1.000
_cell.length_b   1.000
_cell.length_c   1.000
_cell.angle_alpha   90.00
_cell.angle_beta   90.00
_cell.angle_gamma   90.00
#
_symmetry.space_group_name_H-M   'P 1'
#
loop_
_entity.id
_entity.type
_entity.pdbx_description
1 polymer ?
#
loop_
_entity_poly.entity_id
_entity_poly.type
_entity_poly.pdbx_seq_one_letter_code
_entity_poly.pdbx_strand_id
1 'polypeptide(L)'
;MQCRFYAFEKAHRLDPSSSGRGVRQFKTLLLQRLERDNASSLASRVKKTDAREIESFYQQYYEQYVRSLDQGEQADRAQLGKAYQTAGVLFEVLCAVNKTEKVEEVAPRSEFQLHIIAAARDVQEKTEIYAPYNILPLDSAGATQSVMQLEEVKAAVGALWNTRGLNWPSAFESRQKAGDLDLLDWLRAIGLYWWLQKDNVRNQREHLILLLANTHIRLHPKPEPLNKACLLDDRAVDAVMGKLFKNYKTWCKFLGRKHSLRLPKVSKKYSRGRYYTWVCIFSSGVKQGMSALCQNMAYELHGLLAGNVSIVTGENIKPSYGGDDEAFLRKEAKKSDNGKAPHPVWCNYDDLNEYFWSSDCFSLGWPMRDDGDFFKSTRDLAQGRKGSRGKSGSTGKSYFIETRTFWHIFRSFDRFWTFYILALQAMFIIAFRGISPLDIFQKDVLRDLSSIFITAAFLRVLQSILDIVLNFPGYHRWRFIDVLRNILKIIVSLAWAVILPLFYVHSFKDAPKQILDVLSFLKKIDGVPALYIMAVAVYLLPNLLAAVLFL
;
A
#
# COMPACT_ATOMS: atom_id res chain seq x y z
N MET A 1 -13.27 8.73 -32.91
CA MET A 1 -13.92 7.44 -33.24
C MET A 1 -12.93 6.28 -33.21
N GLN A 2 -11.82 6.35 -33.97
CA GLN A 2 -10.86 5.25 -34.13
C GLN A 2 -10.30 4.67 -32.80
N CYS A 3 -9.97 5.52 -31.82
CA CYS A 3 -9.50 5.01 -30.51
C CYS A 3 -10.55 4.15 -29.78
N ARG A 4 -11.85 4.47 -29.92
CA ARG A 4 -12.93 3.66 -29.33
C ARG A 4 -13.09 2.32 -30.05
N PHE A 5 -12.90 2.32 -31.37
CA PHE A 5 -12.93 1.10 -32.17
C PHE A 5 -11.76 0.18 -31.79
N TYR A 6 -10.54 0.73 -31.70
CA TYR A 6 -9.37 -0.01 -31.21
C TYR A 6 -9.58 -0.59 -29.79
N ALA A 7 -10.15 0.21 -28.88
CA ALA A 7 -10.48 -0.26 -27.52
C ALA A 7 -11.50 -1.41 -27.54
N PHE A 8 -12.51 -1.35 -28.42
CA PHE A 8 -13.48 -2.42 -28.60
C PHE A 8 -12.81 -3.71 -29.12
N GLU A 9 -11.98 -3.62 -30.16
CA GLU A 9 -11.24 -4.78 -30.68
C GLU A 9 -10.30 -5.39 -29.64
N LYS A 10 -9.54 -4.56 -28.93
CA LYS A 10 -8.61 -5.01 -27.89
C LYS A 10 -9.37 -5.73 -26.77
N ALA A 11 -10.50 -5.18 -26.33
CA ALA A 11 -11.39 -5.84 -25.36
C ALA A 11 -12.01 -7.14 -25.89
N HIS A 12 -12.32 -7.21 -27.19
CA HIS A 12 -12.83 -8.43 -27.83
C HIS A 12 -11.76 -9.53 -27.87
N ARG A 13 -10.52 -9.21 -28.26
CA ARG A 13 -9.40 -10.16 -28.29
C ARG A 13 -9.01 -10.69 -26.91
N LEU A 14 -9.08 -9.85 -25.87
CA LEU A 14 -8.74 -10.23 -24.50
C LEU A 14 -9.77 -11.16 -23.84
N ASP A 15 -11.05 -11.05 -24.20
CA ASP A 15 -12.11 -11.95 -23.73
C ASP A 15 -13.14 -12.20 -24.85
N PRO A 16 -12.85 -13.13 -25.79
CA PRO A 16 -13.76 -13.38 -26.92
C PRO A 16 -15.16 -13.82 -26.46
N SER A 17 -15.21 -14.59 -25.37
CA SER A 17 -16.45 -15.16 -24.81
C SER A 17 -17.35 -14.13 -24.12
N SER A 18 -16.81 -12.96 -23.75
CA SER A 18 -17.52 -11.93 -22.97
C SER A 18 -18.20 -12.53 -21.74
N SER A 19 -17.45 -13.35 -20.99
CA SER A 19 -17.93 -14.18 -19.89
C SER A 19 -18.34 -13.35 -18.67
N GLY A 20 -17.69 -12.21 -18.43
CA GLY A 20 -18.02 -11.29 -17.36
C GLY A 20 -19.17 -10.34 -17.72
N ARG A 21 -20.18 -10.23 -16.83
CA ARG A 21 -21.31 -9.28 -17.00
C ARG A 21 -20.85 -7.85 -17.28
N GLY A 22 -19.85 -7.35 -16.55
CA GLY A 22 -19.31 -6.01 -16.75
C GLY A 22 -18.61 -5.82 -18.09
N VAL A 23 -17.86 -6.84 -18.55
CA VAL A 23 -17.21 -6.83 -19.88
C VAL A 23 -18.25 -6.81 -20.99
N ARG A 24 -19.33 -7.60 -20.84
CA ARG A 24 -20.45 -7.60 -21.79
C ARG A 24 -21.12 -6.23 -21.85
N GLN A 25 -21.46 -5.64 -20.71
CA GLN A 25 -22.04 -4.28 -20.65
C GLN A 25 -21.13 -3.24 -21.30
N PHE A 26 -19.82 -3.27 -20.98
CA PHE A 26 -18.84 -2.38 -21.56
C PHE A 26 -18.80 -2.50 -23.10
N LYS A 27 -18.67 -3.72 -23.63
CA LYS A 27 -18.63 -3.96 -25.09
C LYS A 27 -19.91 -3.52 -25.77
N THR A 28 -21.07 -3.85 -25.21
CA THR A 28 -22.37 -3.46 -25.79
C THR A 28 -22.52 -1.94 -25.82
N LEU A 29 -22.23 -1.25 -24.72
CA LEU A 29 -22.33 0.22 -24.67
C LEU A 29 -21.31 0.88 -25.61
N LEU A 30 -20.09 0.36 -25.68
CA LEU A 30 -19.05 0.88 -26.56
C LEU A 30 -19.43 0.68 -28.04
N LEU A 31 -20.01 -0.46 -28.40
CA LEU A 31 -20.51 -0.73 -29.75
C LEU A 31 -21.67 0.21 -30.12
N GLN A 32 -22.67 0.35 -29.26
CA GLN A 32 -23.78 1.29 -29.48
C GLN A 32 -23.29 2.72 -29.65
N ARG A 33 -22.27 3.11 -28.87
CA ARG A 33 -21.65 4.44 -29.01
C ARG A 33 -20.91 4.58 -30.33
N LEU A 34 -20.19 3.55 -30.77
CA LEU A 34 -19.51 3.52 -32.07
C LEU A 34 -20.51 3.64 -33.22
N GLU A 35 -21.62 2.91 -33.19
CA GLU A 35 -22.67 2.98 -34.20
C GLU A 35 -23.28 4.39 -34.31
N ARG A 36 -23.56 5.02 -33.15
CA ARG A 36 -24.10 6.39 -33.12
C ARG A 36 -23.09 7.43 -33.59
N ASP A 37 -21.83 7.31 -33.16
CA ASP A 37 -20.77 8.25 -33.54
C ASP A 37 -20.29 8.04 -34.99
N ASN A 38 -20.58 6.91 -35.63
CA ASN A 38 -20.11 6.59 -36.99
C ASN A 38 -20.67 7.57 -38.04
N ALA A 39 -21.99 7.79 -38.03
CA ALA A 39 -22.63 8.67 -39.02
C ALA A 39 -22.12 10.13 -38.94
N SER A 40 -21.93 10.65 -37.73
CA SER A 40 -21.39 12.01 -37.53
C SER A 40 -19.89 12.10 -37.81
N SER A 41 -19.12 11.05 -37.52
CA SER A 41 -17.68 11.00 -37.81
C SER A 41 -17.41 10.89 -39.32
N LEU A 42 -18.22 10.14 -40.05
CA LEU A 42 -18.10 10.04 -41.52
C LEU A 42 -18.39 11.38 -42.21
N ALA A 43 -19.39 12.13 -41.73
CA ALA A 43 -19.74 13.43 -42.28
C ALA A 43 -18.67 14.52 -42.01
N SER A 44 -17.86 14.36 -40.96
CA SER A 44 -16.80 15.30 -40.57
C SER A 44 -15.40 14.89 -41.04
N ARG A 45 -15.29 13.78 -41.80
CA ARG A 45 -14.03 13.24 -42.29
C ARG A 45 -13.42 14.16 -43.37
N VAL A 46 -12.12 14.40 -43.25
CA VAL A 46 -11.38 15.30 -44.16
C VAL A 46 -10.52 14.51 -45.16
N LYS A 47 -9.99 13.36 -44.76
CA LYS A 47 -9.14 12.50 -45.58
C LYS A 47 -9.93 11.36 -46.23
N LYS A 48 -9.32 10.76 -47.27
CA LYS A 48 -9.95 9.70 -48.08
C LYS A 48 -10.11 8.36 -47.35
N THR A 49 -9.18 8.02 -46.45
CA THR A 49 -9.15 6.75 -45.71
C THR A 49 -8.98 6.98 -44.20
N ASP A 50 -9.35 6.01 -43.36
CA ASP A 50 -9.30 6.19 -41.92
C ASP A 50 -7.85 6.16 -41.44
N ALA A 51 -7.02 5.34 -42.11
CA ALA A 51 -5.58 5.38 -42.00
C ALA A 51 -5.03 6.80 -42.19
N ARG A 52 -5.39 7.48 -43.28
CA ARG A 52 -4.87 8.83 -43.56
C ARG A 52 -5.37 9.89 -42.59
N GLU A 53 -6.59 9.73 -42.07
CA GLU A 53 -7.14 10.63 -41.06
C GLU A 53 -6.36 10.49 -39.74
N ILE A 54 -6.13 9.25 -39.27
CA ILE A 54 -5.40 9.02 -38.02
C ILE A 54 -3.91 9.32 -38.16
N GLU A 55 -3.30 9.11 -39.33
CA GLU A 55 -1.93 9.55 -39.64
C GLU A 55 -1.79 11.08 -39.54
N SER A 56 -2.69 11.82 -40.20
CA SER A 56 -2.70 13.28 -40.16
C SER A 56 -2.93 13.80 -38.74
N PHE A 57 -3.83 13.17 -37.98
CA PHE A 57 -4.10 13.53 -36.59
C PHE A 57 -2.91 13.23 -35.68
N TYR A 58 -2.24 12.08 -35.86
CA TYR A 58 -1.06 11.71 -35.10
C TYR A 58 0.06 12.73 -35.30
N GLN A 59 0.32 13.16 -36.54
CA GLN A 59 1.31 14.19 -36.81
C GLN A 59 0.96 15.52 -36.16
N GLN A 60 -0.28 15.98 -36.32
CA GLN A 60 -0.74 17.23 -35.70
C GLN A 60 -0.62 17.16 -34.18
N TYR A 61 -0.99 16.03 -33.58
CA TYR A 61 -0.86 15.82 -32.14
C TYR A 61 0.61 15.87 -31.70
N TYR A 62 1.50 15.18 -32.42
CA TYR A 62 2.93 15.15 -32.10
C TYR A 62 3.57 16.53 -32.25
N GLU A 63 3.26 17.28 -33.30
CA GLU A 63 3.75 18.66 -33.47
C GLU A 63 3.19 19.61 -32.43
N GLN A 64 1.88 19.56 -32.17
CA GLN A 64 1.18 20.50 -31.30
C GLN A 64 1.37 20.21 -29.82
N TYR A 65 1.60 18.97 -29.41
CA TYR A 65 1.67 18.60 -27.99
C TYR A 65 3.01 17.99 -27.60
N VAL A 66 3.68 17.23 -28.47
CA VAL A 66 5.00 16.68 -28.10
C VAL A 66 6.08 17.73 -28.36
N ARG A 67 6.20 18.23 -29.60
CA ARG A 67 7.23 19.22 -29.94
C ARG A 67 7.02 20.58 -29.29
N SER A 68 5.79 21.05 -29.14
CA SER A 68 5.53 22.38 -28.55
C SER A 68 5.75 22.42 -27.03
N LEU A 69 5.48 21.30 -26.34
CA LEU A 69 5.70 21.15 -24.91
C LEU A 69 7.15 20.78 -24.60
N ASP A 70 7.90 20.24 -25.57
CA ASP A 70 9.33 19.99 -25.48
C ASP A 70 10.13 21.30 -25.58
N GLN A 71 10.03 22.12 -24.52
CA GLN A 71 10.74 23.38 -24.35
C GLN A 71 12.08 23.18 -23.60
N GLY A 72 12.64 21.97 -23.65
CA GLY A 72 13.85 21.62 -22.90
C GLY A 72 13.67 21.77 -21.39
N GLU A 73 14.41 22.69 -20.77
CA GLU A 73 14.42 22.89 -19.31
C GLU A 73 13.12 23.50 -18.76
N GLN A 74 12.37 24.23 -19.57
CA GLN A 74 11.12 24.88 -19.16
C GLN A 74 9.88 23.99 -19.33
N ALA A 75 10.06 22.79 -19.89
CA ALA A 75 8.96 21.87 -20.15
C ALA A 75 8.31 21.38 -18.84
N ASP A 76 6.98 21.45 -18.76
CA ASP A 76 6.22 20.73 -17.73
C ASP A 76 6.32 19.23 -18.03
N ARG A 77 7.28 18.54 -17.36
CA ARG A 77 7.53 17.11 -17.52
C ARG A 77 6.27 16.26 -17.28
N ALA A 78 5.35 16.68 -16.42
CA ALA A 78 4.14 15.92 -16.15
C ALA A 78 3.14 16.00 -17.31
N GLN A 79 3.01 17.17 -17.93
CA GLN A 79 2.21 17.34 -19.15
C GLN A 79 2.87 16.68 -20.36
N LEU A 80 4.19 16.83 -20.51
CA LEU A 80 4.96 16.23 -21.58
C LEU A 80 4.95 14.69 -21.50
N GLY A 81 5.08 14.12 -20.29
CA GLY A 81 4.95 12.68 -20.07
C GLY A 81 3.57 12.15 -20.45
N LYS A 82 2.49 12.88 -20.13
CA LYS A 82 1.13 12.55 -20.60
C LYS A 82 1.00 12.66 -22.12
N ALA A 83 1.64 13.64 -22.74
CA ALA A 83 1.64 13.80 -24.19
C ALA A 83 2.34 12.62 -24.87
N TYR A 84 3.51 12.20 -24.40
CA TYR A 84 4.20 11.00 -24.89
C TYR A 84 3.38 9.72 -24.69
N GLN A 85 2.78 9.52 -23.52
CA GLN A 85 1.88 8.36 -23.29
C GLN A 85 0.70 8.34 -24.26
N THR A 86 0.07 9.50 -24.48
CA THR A 86 -1.05 9.62 -25.41
C THR A 86 -0.61 9.38 -26.85
N ALA A 87 0.55 9.92 -27.26
CA ALA A 87 1.15 9.66 -28.57
C ALA A 87 1.42 8.16 -28.77
N GLY A 88 1.92 7.45 -27.75
CA GLY A 88 2.13 6.00 -27.81
C GLY A 88 0.84 5.23 -28.07
N VAL A 89 -0.25 5.60 -27.38
CA VAL A 89 -1.58 5.00 -27.62
C VAL A 89 -2.10 5.34 -29.03
N LEU A 90 -1.93 6.57 -29.50
CA LEU A 90 -2.34 6.96 -30.85
C LEU A 90 -1.57 6.19 -31.92
N PHE A 91 -0.28 5.92 -31.68
CA PHE A 91 0.53 5.09 -32.58
C PHE A 91 0.05 3.63 -32.61
N GLU A 92 -0.32 3.04 -31.47
CA GLU A 92 -0.95 1.71 -31.45
C GLU A 92 -2.25 1.67 -32.29
N VAL A 93 -3.10 2.70 -32.14
CA VAL A 93 -4.35 2.84 -32.90
C VAL A 93 -4.05 2.95 -34.41
N LEU A 94 -3.09 3.79 -34.79
CA LEU A 94 -2.65 3.94 -36.18
C LEU A 94 -2.20 2.60 -36.78
N CYS A 95 -1.35 1.85 -36.06
CA CYS A 95 -0.91 0.53 -36.51
C CYS A 95 -2.06 -0.46 -36.66
N ALA A 96 -3.08 -0.39 -35.80
CA ALA A 96 -4.25 -1.26 -35.88
C ALA A 96 -5.11 -0.93 -37.11
N VAL A 97 -5.38 0.36 -37.37
CA VAL A 97 -6.17 0.83 -38.51
C VAL A 97 -5.50 0.47 -39.84
N ASN A 98 -4.17 0.65 -39.94
CA ASN A 98 -3.41 0.28 -41.14
C ASN A 98 -3.45 -1.23 -41.42
N LYS A 99 -3.50 -2.08 -40.38
CA LYS A 99 -3.65 -3.53 -40.54
C LYS A 99 -5.05 -3.93 -41.01
N THR A 100 -6.10 -3.24 -40.56
CA THR A 100 -7.48 -3.56 -40.94
C THR A 100 -7.85 -3.11 -42.35
N GLU A 101 -7.30 -1.99 -42.84
CA GLU A 101 -7.63 -1.47 -44.18
C GLU A 101 -6.97 -2.26 -45.34
N LYS A 102 -6.13 -3.28 -45.05
CA LYS A 102 -5.36 -4.06 -46.05
C LYS A 102 -4.89 -3.17 -47.21
N VAL A 103 -4.32 -2.01 -46.89
CA VAL A 103 -3.73 -1.16 -47.92
C VAL A 103 -2.62 -2.01 -48.51
N GLU A 104 -2.79 -2.42 -49.77
CA GLU A 104 -1.75 -3.08 -50.56
C GLU A 104 -0.42 -2.37 -50.29
N GLU A 105 0.65 -3.14 -50.20
CA GLU A 105 2.03 -2.67 -50.22
C GLU A 105 2.27 -1.88 -51.52
N VAL A 106 1.72 -0.67 -51.60
CA VAL A 106 2.09 0.31 -52.60
C VAL A 106 3.38 0.91 -52.07
N ALA A 107 4.46 0.56 -52.76
CA ALA A 107 5.85 1.01 -52.65
C ALA A 107 6.06 2.39 -51.95
N PRO A 108 7.21 2.56 -51.26
CA PRO A 108 7.34 3.35 -50.05
C PRO A 108 7.12 4.84 -50.32
N ARG A 109 6.11 5.43 -49.66
CA ARG A 109 6.09 6.87 -49.39
C ARG A 109 7.06 7.16 -48.25
N SER A 110 8.34 7.02 -48.59
CA SER A 110 9.47 6.89 -47.66
C SER A 110 9.49 8.00 -46.62
N GLU A 111 9.37 9.28 -47.00
CA GLU A 111 9.55 10.39 -46.04
C GLU A 111 8.46 10.47 -44.97
N PHE A 112 7.18 10.35 -45.34
CA PHE A 112 6.08 10.50 -44.40
C PHE A 112 5.98 9.32 -43.42
N GLN A 113 6.14 8.10 -43.94
CA GLN A 113 6.20 6.90 -43.11
C GLN A 113 7.44 6.93 -42.21
N LEU A 114 8.58 7.41 -42.72
CA LEU A 114 9.82 7.56 -41.95
C LEU A 114 9.67 8.59 -40.83
N HIS A 115 8.95 9.71 -41.06
CA HIS A 115 8.63 10.67 -40.02
C HIS A 115 7.75 10.08 -38.92
N ILE A 116 6.75 9.26 -39.27
CA ILE A 116 5.89 8.59 -38.29
C ILE A 116 6.68 7.54 -37.51
N ILE A 117 7.53 6.75 -38.17
CA ILE A 117 8.39 5.75 -37.52
C ILE A 117 9.42 6.43 -36.61
N ALA A 118 10.01 7.55 -37.05
CA ALA A 118 10.94 8.33 -36.25
C ALA A 118 10.23 8.94 -35.02
N ALA A 119 9.05 9.52 -35.20
CA ALA A 119 8.22 10.03 -34.10
C ALA A 119 7.80 8.91 -33.15
N ALA A 120 7.45 7.73 -33.65
CA ALA A 120 7.09 6.59 -32.82
C ALA A 120 8.28 6.04 -32.02
N ARG A 121 9.46 6.00 -32.65
CA ARG A 121 10.71 5.64 -31.97
C ARG A 121 11.06 6.65 -30.89
N ASP A 122 10.94 7.94 -31.18
CA ASP A 122 11.13 9.00 -30.20
C ASP A 122 10.12 8.88 -29.05
N VAL A 123 8.83 8.66 -29.34
CA VAL A 123 7.81 8.42 -28.31
C VAL A 123 8.16 7.21 -27.45
N GLN A 124 8.62 6.12 -28.05
CA GLN A 124 8.99 4.91 -27.32
C GLN A 124 10.20 5.16 -26.40
N GLU A 125 11.25 5.82 -26.90
CA GLU A 125 12.43 6.19 -26.12
C GLU A 125 12.06 7.17 -24.99
N LYS A 126 11.22 8.18 -25.28
CA LYS A 126 10.88 9.27 -24.34
C LYS A 126 9.79 8.91 -23.33
N THR A 127 8.91 7.96 -23.63
CA THR A 127 7.91 7.46 -22.66
C THR A 127 8.59 6.76 -21.47
N GLU A 128 9.75 6.12 -21.69
CA GLU A 128 10.54 5.55 -20.61
C GLU A 128 11.26 6.62 -19.75
N ILE A 129 11.56 7.77 -20.36
CA ILE A 129 12.29 8.92 -19.79
C ILE A 129 11.36 9.78 -18.92
N TYR A 130 10.15 10.11 -19.39
CA TYR A 130 9.19 10.98 -18.66
C TYR A 130 8.21 10.20 -17.78
N ALA A 131 8.69 9.16 -17.09
CA ALA A 131 7.86 8.38 -16.18
C ALA A 131 7.30 9.29 -15.05
N PRO A 132 5.98 9.30 -14.83
CA PRO A 132 5.39 10.16 -13.80
C PRO A 132 5.81 9.71 -12.39
N TYR A 133 5.80 10.66 -11.45
CA TYR A 133 5.89 10.51 -9.98
C TYR A 133 7.28 10.56 -9.30
N ASN A 134 8.37 10.71 -10.05
CA ASN A 134 9.71 10.89 -9.48
C ASN A 134 10.14 12.38 -9.49
N ILE A 135 10.63 12.89 -8.36
CA ILE A 135 11.13 14.28 -8.21
C ILE A 135 12.47 14.43 -8.92
N LEU A 136 13.30 13.39 -8.90
CA LEU A 136 14.62 13.42 -9.53
C LEU A 136 14.53 12.89 -10.97
N PRO A 137 14.83 13.72 -11.97
CA PRO A 137 14.84 13.30 -13.36
C PRO A 137 16.19 12.61 -13.65
N LEU A 138 16.28 11.31 -13.32
CA LEU A 138 17.51 10.53 -13.47
C LEU A 138 17.82 10.16 -14.94
N ASP A 139 16.96 10.57 -15.86
CA ASP A 139 17.11 10.39 -17.30
C ASP A 139 18.05 11.43 -17.93
N SER A 140 18.50 11.17 -19.16
CA SER A 140 19.45 12.04 -19.87
C SER A 140 18.91 13.46 -20.13
N ALA A 141 17.60 13.62 -20.29
CA ALA A 141 16.95 14.93 -20.44
C ALA A 141 16.70 15.63 -19.07
N GLY A 142 16.97 14.94 -17.97
CA GLY A 142 16.86 15.44 -16.61
C GLY A 142 18.14 16.04 -16.04
N ALA A 143 19.28 15.68 -16.63
CA ALA A 143 20.60 16.02 -16.11
C ALA A 143 20.86 17.53 -15.95
N THR A 144 20.18 18.37 -16.73
CA THR A 144 20.35 19.83 -16.67
C THR A 144 19.44 20.51 -15.64
N GLN A 145 18.47 19.80 -15.06
CA GLN A 145 17.57 20.40 -14.06
C GLN A 145 18.31 20.88 -12.81
N SER A 146 17.82 21.98 -12.21
CA SER A 146 18.44 22.63 -11.06
C SER A 146 18.68 21.68 -9.87
N VAL A 147 17.76 20.75 -9.61
CA VAL A 147 17.91 19.73 -8.56
C VAL A 147 19.09 18.79 -8.82
N MET A 148 19.36 18.47 -10.09
CA MET A 148 20.49 17.64 -10.52
C MET A 148 21.80 18.44 -10.53
N GLN A 149 21.76 19.77 -10.43
CA GLN A 149 22.96 20.61 -10.31
C GLN A 149 23.56 20.63 -8.90
N LEU A 150 22.81 20.19 -7.88
CA LEU A 150 23.30 20.10 -6.51
C LEU A 150 24.41 19.04 -6.41
N GLU A 151 25.58 19.45 -5.91
CA GLU A 151 26.76 18.58 -5.84
C GLU A 151 26.52 17.32 -4.98
N GLU A 152 25.72 17.42 -3.92
CA GLU A 152 25.35 16.27 -3.08
C GLU A 152 24.45 15.28 -3.80
N VAL A 153 23.56 15.77 -4.67
CA VAL A 153 22.71 14.92 -5.53
C VAL A 153 23.57 14.24 -6.59
N LYS A 154 24.46 14.98 -7.26
CA LYS A 154 25.42 14.42 -8.23
C LYS A 154 26.30 13.35 -7.60
N ALA A 155 26.80 13.60 -6.39
CA ALA A 155 27.62 12.65 -5.65
C ALA A 155 26.86 11.37 -5.29
N ALA A 156 25.60 11.48 -4.85
CA ALA A 156 24.76 10.33 -4.53
C ALA A 156 24.37 9.51 -5.78
N VAL A 157 24.02 10.18 -6.88
CA VAL A 157 23.76 9.52 -8.19
C VAL A 157 25.03 8.84 -8.70
N GLY A 158 26.15 9.55 -8.70
CA GLY A 158 27.46 9.01 -9.12
C GLY A 158 27.88 7.79 -8.30
N ALA A 159 27.56 7.75 -7.01
CA ALA A 159 27.80 6.58 -6.16
C ALA A 159 26.96 5.35 -6.59
N LEU A 160 25.69 5.55 -6.94
CA LEU A 160 24.82 4.47 -7.44
C LEU A 160 25.19 3.99 -8.85
N TRP A 161 25.64 4.90 -9.72
CA TRP A 161 26.03 4.58 -11.10
C TRP A 161 27.41 3.92 -11.18
N ASN A 162 28.19 3.97 -10.10
CA ASN A 162 29.49 3.33 -10.04
C ASN A 162 29.40 1.82 -9.85
N THR A 163 29.17 1.12 -10.95
CA THR A 163 29.08 -0.35 -11.03
C THR A 163 30.41 -1.01 -11.45
N ARG A 164 31.52 -0.27 -11.38
CA ARG A 164 32.85 -0.78 -11.76
C ARG A 164 33.27 -1.94 -10.84
N GLY A 165 33.58 -3.09 -11.46
CA GLY A 165 33.98 -4.31 -10.76
C GLY A 165 32.82 -5.23 -10.37
N LEU A 166 31.60 -4.95 -10.83
CA LEU A 166 30.46 -5.88 -10.75
C LEU A 166 30.42 -6.79 -11.97
N ASN A 167 30.12 -8.07 -11.73
CA ASN A 167 29.91 -9.05 -12.80
C ASN A 167 28.46 -8.96 -13.27
N TRP A 168 28.25 -8.51 -14.51
CA TRP A 168 26.92 -8.42 -15.10
C TRP A 168 26.56 -9.71 -15.86
N PRO A 169 25.29 -10.13 -15.87
CA PRO A 169 24.85 -11.20 -16.75
C PRO A 169 25.04 -10.79 -18.21
N SER A 170 25.40 -11.74 -19.07
CA SER A 170 25.72 -11.51 -20.49
C SER A 170 24.64 -10.74 -21.27
N ALA A 171 23.36 -10.94 -20.93
CA ALA A 171 22.23 -10.22 -21.52
C ALA A 171 22.21 -8.71 -21.26
N PHE A 172 22.93 -8.22 -20.24
CA PHE A 172 22.94 -6.82 -19.81
C PHE A 172 24.27 -6.09 -20.10
N GLU A 173 25.30 -6.80 -20.55
CA GLU A 173 26.63 -6.22 -20.80
C GLU A 173 26.62 -5.09 -21.84
N SER A 174 25.81 -5.21 -22.89
CA SER A 174 25.69 -4.17 -23.93
C SER A 174 25.11 -2.87 -23.38
N ARG A 175 24.06 -2.97 -22.54
CA ARG A 175 23.40 -1.85 -21.88
C ARG A 175 24.25 -1.24 -20.77
N GLN A 176 25.04 -2.05 -20.06
CA GLN A 176 26.01 -1.56 -19.10
C GLN A 176 27.08 -0.71 -19.79
N LYS A 177 27.61 -1.16 -20.94
CA LYS A 177 28.62 -0.43 -21.71
C LYS A 177 28.10 0.92 -22.23
N ALA A 178 26.80 1.05 -22.46
CA ALA A 178 26.15 2.32 -22.81
C ALA A 178 26.09 3.32 -21.64
N GLY A 179 26.30 2.87 -20.39
CA GLY A 179 26.24 3.73 -19.20
C GLY A 179 24.83 3.95 -18.66
N ASP A 180 23.84 3.20 -19.16
CA ASP A 180 22.41 3.42 -18.88
C ASP A 180 21.90 2.73 -17.61
N LEU A 181 22.74 1.92 -16.95
CA LEU A 181 22.32 1.05 -15.85
C LEU A 181 23.05 1.37 -14.55
N ASP A 182 22.29 1.43 -13.45
CA ASP A 182 22.82 1.68 -12.12
C ASP A 182 22.96 0.41 -11.27
N LEU A 183 23.37 0.58 -10.01
CA LEU A 183 23.47 -0.49 -9.06
C LEU A 183 22.13 -1.21 -8.80
N LEU A 184 20.99 -0.51 -8.76
CA LEU A 184 19.71 -1.17 -8.56
C LEU A 184 19.29 -1.99 -9.78
N ASP A 185 19.66 -1.55 -10.98
CA ASP A 185 19.47 -2.33 -12.20
C ASP A 185 20.34 -3.59 -12.21
N TRP A 186 21.57 -3.51 -11.69
CA TRP A 186 22.41 -4.69 -11.49
C TRP A 186 21.76 -5.69 -10.54
N LEU A 187 21.25 -5.22 -9.39
CA LEU A 187 20.59 -6.06 -8.39
C LEU A 187 19.32 -6.73 -8.92
N ARG A 188 18.60 -6.04 -9.79
CA ARG A 188 17.51 -6.64 -10.56
C ARG A 188 18.01 -7.67 -11.56
N ALA A 189 19.05 -7.35 -12.33
CA ALA A 189 19.59 -8.24 -13.37
C ALA A 189 20.11 -9.56 -12.80
N ILE A 190 20.67 -9.54 -11.57
CA ILE A 190 21.09 -10.75 -10.88
C ILE A 190 19.95 -11.44 -10.12
N GLY A 191 18.69 -10.98 -10.21
CA GLY A 191 17.54 -11.67 -9.60
C GLY A 191 17.33 -11.40 -8.11
N LEU A 192 18.13 -10.52 -7.48
CA LEU A 192 17.95 -10.17 -6.06
C LEU A 192 16.73 -9.26 -5.80
N TYR A 193 16.02 -8.78 -6.83
CA TYR A 193 14.77 -8.00 -6.68
C TYR A 193 13.52 -8.68 -7.26
N TRP A 194 13.55 -10.00 -7.38
CA TRP A 194 12.49 -10.77 -8.03
C TRP A 194 11.06 -10.56 -7.46
N TRP A 195 10.90 -10.12 -6.21
CA TRP A 195 9.59 -9.81 -5.61
C TRP A 195 9.23 -8.32 -5.60
N LEU A 196 10.16 -7.41 -5.95
CA LEU A 196 9.88 -5.97 -5.98
C LEU A 196 9.29 -5.57 -7.34
N GLN A 197 8.28 -4.69 -7.30
CA GLN A 197 7.75 -4.04 -8.50
C GLN A 197 8.77 -3.07 -9.11
N LYS A 198 8.78 -2.97 -10.44
CA LYS A 198 9.70 -2.06 -11.18
C LYS A 198 9.60 -0.62 -10.66
N ASP A 199 8.38 -0.14 -10.43
CA ASP A 199 8.16 1.23 -9.96
C ASP A 199 8.53 1.42 -8.49
N ASN A 200 8.41 0.38 -7.66
CA ASN A 200 8.93 0.44 -6.28
C ASN A 200 10.46 0.58 -6.28
N VAL A 201 11.18 -0.15 -7.14
CA VAL A 201 12.63 -0.01 -7.28
C VAL A 201 13.01 1.42 -7.70
N ARG A 202 12.27 2.02 -8.65
CA ARG A 202 12.44 3.42 -9.07
C ARG A 202 12.20 4.41 -7.93
N ASN A 203 11.16 4.20 -7.12
CA ASN A 203 10.86 5.03 -5.95
C ASN A 203 11.93 4.90 -4.85
N GLN A 204 12.42 3.68 -4.58
CA GLN A 204 13.47 3.46 -3.59
C GLN A 204 14.80 4.07 -4.03
N ARG A 205 15.13 4.00 -5.34
CA ARG A 205 16.30 4.64 -5.93
C ARG A 205 16.31 6.14 -5.63
N GLU A 206 15.23 6.84 -5.96
CA GLU A 206 15.12 8.28 -5.69
C GLU A 206 15.21 8.58 -4.19
N HIS A 207 14.46 7.85 -3.37
CA HIS A 207 14.46 8.06 -1.93
C HIS A 207 15.85 7.86 -1.31
N LEU A 208 16.63 6.89 -1.81
CA LEU A 208 17.99 6.66 -1.36
C LEU A 208 18.90 7.85 -1.72
N ILE A 209 18.80 8.34 -2.96
CA ILE A 209 19.58 9.50 -3.43
C ILE A 209 19.29 10.71 -2.55
N LEU A 210 18.02 11.01 -2.30
CA LEU A 210 17.61 12.15 -1.48
C LEU A 210 18.07 12.02 -0.02
N LEU A 211 18.02 10.83 0.58
CA LEU A 211 18.52 10.60 1.94
C LEU A 211 20.03 10.80 2.04
N LEU A 212 20.78 10.28 1.07
CA LEU A 212 22.23 10.39 1.00
C LEU A 212 22.62 11.86 0.80
N ALA A 213 22.03 12.54 -0.17
CA ALA A 213 22.28 13.96 -0.45
C ALA A 213 21.95 14.84 0.77
N ASN A 214 20.79 14.64 1.40
CA ASN A 214 20.37 15.41 2.58
C ASN A 214 21.23 15.13 3.82
N THR A 215 21.85 13.95 3.94
CA THR A 215 22.78 13.67 5.04
C THR A 215 24.16 14.22 4.73
N HIS A 216 24.58 14.14 3.47
CA HIS A 216 25.86 14.64 2.98
C HIS A 216 25.99 16.16 3.15
N ILE A 217 24.95 16.93 2.79
CA ILE A 217 24.93 18.39 2.98
C ILE A 217 25.01 18.82 4.46
N ARG A 218 24.60 17.94 5.39
CA ARG A 218 24.60 18.20 6.84
C ARG A 218 25.89 17.77 7.54
N LEU A 219 26.88 17.26 6.81
CA LEU A 219 28.14 16.83 7.42
C LEU A 219 28.96 18.02 7.92
N HIS A 220 29.44 17.90 9.17
CA HIS A 220 30.38 18.83 9.78
C HIS A 220 31.59 18.08 10.35
N PRO A 221 32.84 18.48 10.04
CA PRO A 221 33.20 19.51 9.05
C PRO A 221 32.77 19.10 7.64
N LYS A 222 32.55 20.10 6.76
CA LYS A 222 32.22 19.86 5.36
C LYS A 222 33.32 19.00 4.71
N PRO A 223 32.99 18.13 3.74
CA PRO A 223 34.00 17.35 3.02
C PRO A 223 35.09 18.26 2.45
N GLU A 224 36.37 17.87 2.56
CA GLU A 224 37.47 18.68 2.03
C GLU A 224 37.33 18.86 0.51
N PRO A 225 37.41 20.09 -0.01
CA PRO A 225 37.42 20.35 -1.45
C PRO A 225 38.81 20.09 -2.02
N LEU A 226 39.24 18.83 -2.05
CA LEU A 226 40.49 18.45 -2.72
C LEU A 226 40.17 17.59 -3.94
N ASN A 227 39.92 18.26 -5.07
CA ASN A 227 39.87 17.71 -6.43
C ASN A 227 38.79 16.65 -6.74
N LYS A 228 37.86 16.37 -5.81
CA LYS A 228 36.78 15.36 -5.96
C LYS A 228 35.42 15.86 -5.47
N ALA A 229 34.99 17.04 -5.91
CA ALA A 229 33.73 17.68 -5.50
C ALA A 229 32.46 16.83 -5.69
N CYS A 230 32.54 15.72 -6.45
CA CYS A 230 31.42 14.83 -6.76
C CYS A 230 31.53 13.42 -6.12
N LEU A 231 32.38 13.22 -5.09
CA LEU A 231 32.44 11.94 -4.38
C LEU A 231 31.61 11.99 -3.09
N LEU A 232 30.69 11.04 -2.93
CA LEU A 232 29.90 10.88 -1.72
C LEU A 232 30.81 10.51 -0.53
N ASP A 233 30.78 11.31 0.53
CA ASP A 233 31.52 11.07 1.77
C ASP A 233 30.99 9.82 2.49
N ASP A 234 31.89 8.90 2.84
CA ASP A 234 31.59 7.66 3.57
C ASP A 234 30.84 7.94 4.90
N ARG A 235 31.07 9.09 5.54
CA ARG A 235 30.36 9.50 6.77
C ARG A 235 28.86 9.67 6.55
N ALA A 236 28.45 10.17 5.38
CA ALA A 236 27.03 10.32 5.04
C ALA A 236 26.37 8.95 4.85
N VAL A 237 27.08 8.02 4.18
CA VAL A 237 26.63 6.64 4.00
C VAL A 237 26.46 5.97 5.36
N ASP A 238 27.48 6.01 6.21
CA ASP A 238 27.44 5.39 7.54
C ASP A 238 26.32 5.97 8.43
N ALA A 239 26.07 7.28 8.35
CA ALA A 239 24.99 7.94 9.08
C ALA A 239 23.59 7.51 8.59
N VAL A 240 23.36 7.50 7.27
CA VAL A 240 22.09 7.05 6.67
C VAL A 240 21.84 5.58 7.03
N MET A 241 22.84 4.72 6.85
CA MET A 241 22.73 3.30 7.17
C MET A 241 22.53 3.06 8.67
N GLY A 242 23.28 3.75 9.54
CA GLY A 242 23.08 3.68 10.98
C GLY A 242 21.63 3.95 11.38
N LYS A 243 20.99 4.94 10.74
CA LYS A 243 19.61 5.31 11.00
C LYS A 243 18.62 4.29 10.45
N LEU A 244 18.80 3.83 9.22
CA LEU A 244 17.92 2.85 8.56
C LEU A 244 17.94 1.50 9.29
N PHE A 245 19.12 1.04 9.69
CA PHE A 245 19.29 -0.26 10.33
C PHE A 245 19.05 -0.27 11.83
N LYS A 246 18.81 0.89 12.45
CA LYS A 246 18.52 0.99 13.88
C LYS A 246 17.33 0.12 14.27
N ASN A 247 16.23 0.21 13.52
CA ASN A 247 15.02 -0.55 13.79
C ASN A 247 15.27 -2.05 13.60
N TYR A 248 15.91 -2.43 12.49
CA TYR A 248 16.25 -3.83 12.22
C TYR A 248 17.16 -4.45 13.30
N LYS A 249 18.23 -3.75 13.72
CA LYS A 249 19.13 -4.21 14.78
C LYS A 249 18.39 -4.37 16.12
N THR A 250 17.53 -3.41 16.44
CA THR A 250 16.72 -3.44 17.67
C THR A 250 15.74 -4.60 17.65
N TRP A 251 15.09 -4.84 16.52
CA TRP A 251 14.18 -5.97 16.33
C TRP A 251 14.91 -7.33 16.39
N CYS A 252 16.07 -7.47 15.74
CA CYS A 252 16.89 -8.68 15.86
C CYS A 252 17.26 -8.95 17.32
N LYS A 253 17.66 -7.90 18.06
CA LYS A 253 17.96 -8.00 19.49
C LYS A 253 16.75 -8.41 20.31
N PHE A 254 15.58 -7.84 20.03
CA PHE A 254 14.31 -8.20 20.67
C PHE A 254 13.95 -9.67 20.46
N LEU A 255 14.19 -10.20 19.25
CA LEU A 255 13.97 -11.61 18.93
C LEU A 255 15.11 -12.55 19.39
N GLY A 256 16.15 -12.04 20.04
CA GLY A 256 17.31 -12.84 20.46
C GLY A 256 18.15 -13.39 19.29
N ARG A 257 18.07 -12.77 18.11
CA ARG A 257 18.78 -13.18 16.89
C ARG A 257 19.96 -12.25 16.58
N LYS A 258 21.01 -12.80 15.98
CA LYS A 258 22.12 -12.00 15.42
C LYS A 258 21.71 -11.44 14.06
N HIS A 259 21.90 -10.15 13.84
CA HIS A 259 21.69 -9.52 12.53
C HIS A 259 22.76 -10.00 11.52
N SER A 260 22.41 -10.21 10.24
CA SER A 260 23.40 -10.56 9.19
C SER A 260 24.05 -9.37 8.51
N LEU A 261 24.04 -8.18 9.11
CA LEU A 261 24.87 -7.06 8.67
C LEU A 261 26.36 -7.39 8.91
N ARG A 262 26.94 -8.23 8.06
CA ARG A 262 28.36 -8.59 8.08
C ARG A 262 29.03 -7.79 6.97
N LEU A 263 29.86 -6.84 7.36
CA LEU A 263 30.72 -6.11 6.42
C LEU A 263 31.98 -6.94 6.20
N PRO A 264 32.46 -7.13 4.95
CA PRO A 264 33.76 -7.71 4.73
C PRO A 264 34.83 -6.83 5.40
N LYS A 265 35.70 -7.44 6.23
CA LYS A 265 36.93 -6.79 6.74
C LYS A 265 38.04 -6.74 5.68
N VAL A 266 37.68 -6.71 4.40
CA VAL A 266 38.64 -6.83 3.29
C VAL A 266 39.17 -5.43 2.94
N SER A 267 40.44 -5.37 2.54
CA SER A 267 41.27 -4.18 2.37
C SER A 267 40.61 -2.99 1.65
N LYS A 268 41.17 -1.79 1.84
CA LYS A 268 40.75 -0.47 1.32
C LYS A 268 40.32 -0.42 -0.18
N LYS A 269 40.60 -1.44 -0.99
CA LYS A 269 40.07 -1.58 -2.37
C LYS A 269 38.56 -1.87 -2.44
N TYR A 270 37.89 -2.25 -1.35
CA TYR A 270 36.46 -2.61 -1.32
C TYR A 270 35.63 -1.87 -0.26
N SER A 271 35.79 -0.54 -0.12
CA SER A 271 34.74 0.28 0.53
C SER A 271 33.36 0.10 -0.14
N ARG A 272 33.34 -0.35 -1.40
CA ARG A 272 32.16 -0.64 -2.25
C ARG A 272 31.35 -1.88 -1.88
N GLY A 273 31.97 -2.96 -1.40
CA GLY A 273 31.23 -4.18 -1.03
C GLY A 273 30.23 -3.93 0.11
N ARG A 274 30.59 -2.99 1.01
CA ARG A 274 29.68 -2.44 2.01
C ARG A 274 28.50 -1.78 1.32
N TYR A 275 28.73 -0.80 0.46
CA TYR A 275 27.69 -0.06 -0.26
C TYR A 275 26.68 -0.98 -0.95
N TYR A 276 27.14 -1.98 -1.70
CA TYR A 276 26.27 -2.92 -2.40
C TYR A 276 25.38 -3.73 -1.46
N THR A 277 25.95 -4.23 -0.36
CA THR A 277 25.21 -4.97 0.68
C THR A 277 24.17 -4.08 1.34
N TRP A 278 24.53 -2.83 1.65
CA TRP A 278 23.62 -1.88 2.26
C TRP A 278 22.48 -1.45 1.33
N VAL A 279 22.78 -1.20 0.05
CA VAL A 279 21.78 -0.83 -0.96
C VAL A 279 20.80 -1.97 -1.19
N CYS A 280 21.27 -3.22 -1.32
CA CYS A 280 20.40 -4.39 -1.41
C CYS A 280 19.40 -4.43 -0.27
N ILE A 281 19.89 -4.25 0.96
CA ILE A 281 19.04 -4.38 2.14
C ILE A 281 18.05 -3.21 2.24
N PHE A 282 18.48 -1.99 1.85
CA PHE A 282 17.60 -0.83 1.83
C PHE A 282 16.47 -0.98 0.82
N SER A 283 16.80 -1.34 -0.41
CA SER A 283 15.85 -1.52 -1.51
C SER A 283 14.99 -2.77 -1.37
N SER A 284 15.51 -3.82 -0.71
CA SER A 284 14.79 -5.09 -0.50
C SER A 284 13.69 -5.03 0.56
N GLY A 285 13.46 -3.85 1.16
CA GLY A 285 12.26 -3.61 1.96
C GLY A 285 12.48 -3.55 3.46
N VAL A 286 13.59 -2.98 3.96
CA VAL A 286 13.68 -2.59 5.39
C VAL A 286 12.56 -1.61 5.78
N LYS A 287 12.15 -0.75 4.85
CA LYS A 287 10.94 0.08 5.03
C LYS A 287 9.63 -0.69 4.89
N GLN A 288 9.69 -1.83 4.21
CA GLN A 288 8.56 -2.67 3.82
C GLN A 288 8.34 -3.87 4.77
N GLY A 289 9.09 -3.90 5.87
CA GLY A 289 8.99 -4.88 6.95
C GLY A 289 9.63 -6.24 6.69
N MET A 290 10.23 -6.45 5.52
CA MET A 290 10.66 -7.77 5.03
C MET A 290 12.05 -8.20 5.52
N SER A 291 12.33 -7.96 6.79
CA SER A 291 13.70 -7.91 7.31
C SER A 291 14.45 -9.25 7.32
N ALA A 292 13.76 -10.40 7.45
CA ALA A 292 14.37 -11.72 7.38
C ALA A 292 14.72 -12.14 5.93
N LEU A 293 13.90 -11.76 4.94
CA LEU A 293 14.24 -11.96 3.53
C LEU A 293 15.49 -11.15 3.19
N CYS A 294 15.50 -9.87 3.57
CA CYS A 294 16.64 -8.97 3.37
C CYS A 294 17.95 -9.56 3.94
N GLN A 295 17.85 -10.28 5.06
CA GLN A 295 18.98 -10.92 5.72
C GLN A 295 19.64 -12.00 4.85
N ASN A 296 18.84 -12.84 4.19
CA ASN A 296 19.36 -13.92 3.36
C ASN A 296 19.91 -13.41 2.03
N MET A 297 19.30 -12.36 1.47
CA MET A 297 19.79 -11.74 0.23
C MET A 297 21.08 -10.97 0.44
N ALA A 298 21.24 -10.31 1.59
CA ALA A 298 22.52 -9.74 1.99
C ALA A 298 23.62 -10.81 2.05
N TYR A 299 23.28 -12.01 2.51
CA TYR A 299 24.21 -13.13 2.58
C TYR A 299 24.56 -13.68 1.18
N GLU A 300 23.57 -13.84 0.29
CA GLU A 300 23.82 -14.22 -1.11
C GLU A 300 24.68 -13.20 -1.84
N LEU A 301 24.35 -11.90 -1.68
CA LEU A 301 25.15 -10.84 -2.25
C LEU A 301 26.59 -10.86 -1.70
N HIS A 302 26.76 -11.09 -0.41
CA HIS A 302 28.10 -11.23 0.16
C HIS A 302 28.86 -12.39 -0.48
N GLY A 303 28.20 -13.54 -0.71
CA GLY A 303 28.79 -14.67 -1.44
C GLY A 303 29.20 -14.29 -2.86
N LEU A 304 28.32 -13.58 -3.58
CA LEU A 304 28.56 -13.09 -4.94
C LEU A 304 29.76 -12.13 -5.02
N LEU A 305 29.80 -11.15 -4.12
CA LEU A 305 30.86 -10.13 -4.09
C LEU A 305 32.20 -10.70 -3.60
N ALA A 306 32.18 -11.75 -2.78
CA ALA A 306 33.38 -12.47 -2.37
C ALA A 306 33.96 -13.37 -3.48
N GLY A 307 33.26 -13.49 -4.62
CA GLY A 307 33.66 -14.40 -5.70
C GLY A 307 33.54 -15.87 -5.31
N ASN A 308 32.61 -16.18 -4.39
CA ASN A 308 32.42 -17.57 -3.97
C ASN A 308 31.93 -18.39 -5.17
N VAL A 309 32.67 -19.44 -5.45
CA VAL A 309 32.39 -20.40 -6.51
C VAL A 309 31.63 -21.56 -5.89
N SER A 310 30.58 -22.04 -6.55
CA SER A 310 29.89 -23.26 -6.14
C SER A 310 30.88 -24.42 -6.13
N ILE A 311 31.01 -25.08 -4.97
CA ILE A 311 31.90 -26.25 -4.79
C ILE A 311 31.50 -27.39 -5.74
N VAL A 312 30.23 -27.45 -6.13
CA VAL A 312 29.66 -28.52 -6.95
C VAL A 312 29.78 -28.24 -8.45
N THR A 313 29.64 -26.98 -8.88
CA THR A 313 29.56 -26.63 -10.31
C THR A 313 30.78 -25.88 -10.84
N GLY A 314 31.65 -25.35 -9.98
CA GLY A 314 32.80 -24.53 -10.41
C GLY A 314 32.41 -23.18 -11.03
N GLU A 315 31.12 -22.85 -11.08
CA GLU A 315 30.60 -21.55 -11.51
C GLU A 315 30.42 -20.61 -10.31
N ASN A 316 30.42 -19.29 -10.57
CA ASN A 316 30.00 -18.30 -9.58
C ASN A 316 28.61 -18.67 -9.03
N ILE A 317 28.44 -18.61 -7.71
CA ILE A 317 27.14 -18.89 -7.07
C ILE A 317 26.08 -18.00 -7.73
N LYS A 318 25.01 -18.59 -8.25
CA LYS A 318 23.83 -17.82 -8.72
C LYS A 318 22.87 -17.66 -7.53
N PRO A 319 22.21 -16.50 -7.36
CA PRO A 319 21.25 -16.33 -6.28
C PRO A 319 20.08 -17.29 -6.41
N SER A 320 19.46 -17.61 -5.27
CA SER A 320 18.40 -18.64 -5.15
C SER A 320 17.19 -18.36 -6.04
N TYR A 321 16.99 -17.11 -6.44
CA TYR A 321 15.89 -16.67 -7.29
C TYR A 321 16.44 -16.00 -8.55
N GLY A 322 16.27 -16.66 -9.68
CA GLY A 322 16.55 -16.12 -11.02
C GLY A 322 15.29 -16.00 -11.88
N GLY A 323 14.12 -15.87 -11.26
CA GLY A 323 12.82 -15.90 -11.93
C GLY A 323 12.36 -14.56 -12.52
N ASP A 324 11.29 -14.62 -13.33
CA ASP A 324 10.60 -13.47 -13.94
C ASP A 324 10.26 -12.37 -12.93
N ASP A 325 10.30 -11.11 -13.41
CA ASP A 325 9.94 -9.93 -12.63
C ASP A 325 8.59 -10.10 -11.91
N GLU A 326 8.53 -9.67 -10.64
CA GLU A 326 7.31 -9.56 -9.81
C GLU A 326 6.60 -10.89 -9.51
N ALA A 327 7.27 -12.04 -9.65
CA ALA A 327 6.64 -13.36 -9.53
C ALA A 327 5.89 -13.58 -8.19
N PHE A 328 6.41 -13.05 -7.08
CA PHE A 328 5.76 -13.11 -5.75
C PHE A 328 4.44 -12.33 -5.71
N LEU A 329 4.50 -11.03 -5.99
CA LEU A 329 3.34 -10.13 -5.88
C LEU A 329 2.27 -10.49 -6.92
N ARG A 330 2.63 -11.01 -8.09
CA ARG A 330 1.67 -11.47 -9.09
C ARG A 330 0.84 -12.66 -8.60
N LYS A 331 1.42 -13.58 -7.83
CA LYS A 331 0.67 -14.71 -7.23
C LYS A 331 -0.35 -14.21 -6.21
N GLU A 332 0.04 -13.28 -5.35
CA GLU A 332 -0.87 -12.72 -4.33
C GLU A 332 -1.94 -11.79 -4.93
N ALA A 333 -1.56 -10.94 -5.89
CA ALA A 333 -2.49 -10.06 -6.61
C ALA A 333 -3.58 -10.84 -7.33
N LYS A 334 -3.26 -12.02 -7.90
CA LYS A 334 -4.25 -12.91 -8.49
C LYS A 334 -5.28 -13.42 -7.47
N LYS A 335 -4.91 -13.58 -6.19
CA LYS A 335 -5.87 -14.00 -5.14
C LYS A 335 -6.92 -12.93 -4.84
N SER A 336 -6.62 -11.65 -5.07
CA SER A 336 -7.54 -10.53 -4.86
C SER A 336 -8.72 -10.53 -5.86
N ASP A 337 -8.62 -11.28 -6.97
CA ASP A 337 -9.64 -11.33 -8.04
C ASP A 337 -10.11 -9.93 -8.48
N ASN A 338 -9.14 -9.03 -8.75
CA ASN A 338 -9.39 -7.63 -9.08
C ASN A 338 -10.26 -6.88 -8.05
N GLY A 339 -10.05 -7.15 -6.76
CA GLY A 339 -10.78 -6.53 -5.65
C GLY A 339 -12.16 -7.11 -5.38
N LYS A 340 -12.54 -8.22 -6.03
CA LYS A 340 -13.81 -8.91 -5.80
C LYS A 340 -13.71 -10.00 -4.73
N ALA A 341 -12.52 -10.53 -4.49
CA ALA A 341 -12.33 -11.53 -3.46
C ALA A 341 -12.55 -10.90 -2.07
N PRO A 342 -13.21 -11.62 -1.14
CA PRO A 342 -13.34 -11.13 0.22
C PRO A 342 -11.94 -11.02 0.84
N HIS A 343 -11.71 -9.94 1.59
CA HIS A 343 -10.43 -9.63 2.26
C HIS A 343 -9.77 -10.78 3.04
N PRO A 344 -10.48 -11.76 3.63
CA PRO A 344 -9.85 -12.91 4.28
C PRO A 344 -9.00 -13.80 3.34
N VAL A 345 -9.25 -13.78 2.03
CA VAL A 345 -8.68 -14.75 1.06
C VAL A 345 -7.36 -14.28 0.44
N TRP A 346 -6.99 -13.02 0.62
CA TRP A 346 -5.76 -12.43 0.09
C TRP A 346 -5.09 -11.52 1.12
N CYS A 347 -3.77 -11.41 1.08
CA CYS A 347 -2.98 -10.60 2.01
C CYS A 347 -2.82 -9.18 1.48
N ASN A 348 -3.11 -8.18 2.33
CA ASN A 348 -2.77 -6.81 2.05
C ASN A 348 -1.32 -6.50 2.49
N TYR A 349 -0.91 -5.25 2.31
CA TYR A 349 0.42 -4.79 2.70
C TYR A 349 0.69 -4.96 4.21
N ASP A 350 -0.29 -4.66 5.05
CA ASP A 350 -0.16 -4.73 6.50
C ASP A 350 -0.03 -6.19 6.97
N ASP A 351 -0.78 -7.10 6.37
CA ASP A 351 -0.70 -8.56 6.61
C ASP A 351 0.72 -9.08 6.31
N LEU A 352 1.30 -8.65 5.17
CA LEU A 352 2.66 -9.00 4.80
C LEU A 352 3.67 -8.39 5.79
N ASN A 353 3.57 -7.09 6.05
CA ASN A 353 4.47 -6.38 6.95
C ASN A 353 4.46 -7.02 8.35
N GLU A 354 3.29 -7.34 8.88
CA GLU A 354 3.10 -7.99 10.17
C GLU A 354 3.74 -9.38 10.22
N TYR A 355 3.53 -10.19 9.19
CA TYR A 355 4.16 -11.51 9.09
C TYR A 355 5.69 -11.39 9.11
N PHE A 356 6.27 -10.44 8.37
CA PHE A 356 7.73 -10.30 8.28
C PHE A 356 8.40 -9.66 9.50
N TRP A 357 7.64 -8.97 10.37
CA TRP A 357 8.12 -8.54 11.68
C TRP A 357 7.88 -9.58 12.79
N SER A 358 7.29 -10.72 12.48
CA SER A 358 7.09 -11.83 13.43
C SER A 358 8.30 -12.79 13.46
N SER A 359 8.40 -13.62 14.49
CA SER A 359 9.35 -14.75 14.49
C SER A 359 9.04 -15.80 13.42
N ASP A 360 7.79 -15.85 12.96
CA ASP A 360 7.31 -16.87 12.03
C ASP A 360 7.94 -16.68 10.64
N CYS A 361 8.41 -15.47 10.30
CA CYS A 361 9.09 -15.20 9.03
C CYS A 361 10.37 -16.03 8.82
N PHE A 362 11.02 -16.48 9.90
CA PHE A 362 12.21 -17.35 9.80
C PHE A 362 11.85 -18.79 9.39
N SER A 363 10.59 -19.20 9.52
CA SER A 363 10.12 -20.52 9.09
C SER A 363 9.94 -20.63 7.57
N LEU A 364 9.89 -19.49 6.87
CA LEU A 364 9.69 -19.42 5.41
C LEU A 364 10.83 -20.10 4.63
N GLY A 365 12.03 -20.19 5.24
CA GLY A 365 13.22 -20.76 4.63
C GLY A 365 13.87 -19.85 3.59
N TRP A 366 15.06 -20.25 3.13
CA TRP A 366 15.77 -19.60 2.03
C TRP A 366 16.52 -20.64 1.19
N PRO A 367 16.14 -20.87 -0.08
CA PRO A 367 14.99 -20.29 -0.80
C PRO A 367 13.66 -20.54 -0.06
N MET A 368 12.70 -19.62 -0.16
CA MET A 368 11.36 -19.75 0.39
C MET A 368 10.70 -21.04 -0.11
N ARG A 369 10.14 -21.74 0.85
CA ARG A 369 9.45 -23.00 0.68
C ARG A 369 8.06 -22.80 0.09
N ASP A 370 7.80 -23.36 -1.09
CA ASP A 370 6.46 -23.36 -1.70
C ASP A 370 5.43 -24.14 -0.85
N ASP A 371 5.88 -25.04 0.03
CA ASP A 371 5.05 -25.81 0.96
C ASP A 371 4.82 -25.13 2.32
N GLY A 372 5.36 -23.92 2.53
CA GLY A 372 5.22 -23.15 3.75
C GLY A 372 3.76 -22.75 4.03
N ASP A 373 3.36 -22.72 5.30
CA ASP A 373 1.98 -22.44 5.73
C ASP A 373 1.46 -21.07 5.26
N PHE A 374 2.36 -20.12 4.98
CA PHE A 374 2.03 -18.81 4.41
C PHE A 374 1.48 -18.89 2.96
N PHE A 375 1.96 -19.85 2.16
CA PHE A 375 1.65 -19.95 0.73
C PHE A 375 0.56 -20.96 0.39
N LYS A 376 0.07 -21.74 1.36
CA LYS A 376 -1.03 -22.70 1.14
C LYS A 376 -2.29 -21.95 0.72
N SER A 377 -2.51 -21.89 -0.59
CA SER A 377 -3.77 -21.51 -1.20
C SER A 377 -4.85 -22.46 -0.71
N THR A 378 -5.92 -21.93 -0.14
CA THR A 378 -7.13 -22.68 0.25
C THR A 378 -7.88 -23.29 -0.94
N ARG A 379 -7.38 -23.16 -2.18
CA ARG A 379 -8.03 -23.66 -3.40
C ARG A 379 -7.41 -24.90 -4.05
N ASP A 380 -6.17 -25.27 -3.74
CA ASP A 380 -5.51 -26.40 -4.44
C ASP A 380 -5.92 -27.79 -3.92
N LEU A 381 -6.76 -27.87 -2.89
CA LEU A 381 -7.29 -29.14 -2.36
C LEU A 381 -8.46 -29.72 -3.18
N ALA A 382 -8.85 -29.11 -4.30
CA ALA A 382 -9.97 -29.61 -5.10
C ALA A 382 -9.59 -30.68 -6.15
N GLN A 383 -8.30 -30.90 -6.42
CA GLN A 383 -7.86 -31.88 -7.42
C GLN A 383 -6.68 -32.72 -6.91
N GLY A 384 -6.95 -33.63 -5.98
CA GLY A 384 -5.95 -34.62 -5.59
C GLY A 384 -6.38 -35.47 -4.40
N ARG A 385 -6.90 -36.67 -4.70
CA ARG A 385 -7.08 -37.87 -3.85
C ARG A 385 -7.31 -37.68 -2.34
N LYS A 386 -8.51 -38.13 -1.91
CA LYS A 386 -8.92 -38.51 -0.54
C LYS A 386 -7.74 -38.75 0.42
N GLY A 387 -7.36 -37.69 1.13
CA GLY A 387 -6.54 -37.70 2.34
C GLY A 387 -7.20 -36.78 3.36
N SER A 388 -7.10 -37.13 4.65
CA SER A 388 -7.81 -36.50 5.77
C SER A 388 -7.96 -34.97 5.63
N ARG A 389 -9.18 -34.45 5.87
CA ARG A 389 -9.49 -33.01 6.01
C ARG A 389 -8.61 -32.38 7.10
N GLY A 390 -7.38 -32.02 6.76
CA GLY A 390 -6.55 -31.12 7.55
C GLY A 390 -7.18 -29.72 7.49
N LYS A 391 -7.29 -29.07 8.65
CA LYS A 391 -7.86 -27.73 8.78
C LYS A 391 -7.28 -26.79 7.73
N SER A 392 -8.17 -26.10 7.01
CA SER A 392 -7.84 -25.01 6.09
C SER A 392 -6.85 -24.05 6.77
N GLY A 393 -5.60 -24.03 6.30
CA GLY A 393 -4.59 -23.11 6.80
C GLY A 393 -5.07 -21.68 6.57
N SER A 394 -5.12 -20.90 7.65
CA SER A 394 -5.36 -19.45 7.57
C SER A 394 -4.28 -18.81 6.71
N THR A 395 -4.62 -17.78 5.95
CA THR A 395 -3.75 -17.01 5.01
C THR A 395 -2.63 -16.22 5.72
N GLY A 396 -2.11 -16.69 6.85
CA GLY A 396 -1.05 -15.99 7.61
C GLY A 396 -1.48 -14.65 8.23
N LYS A 397 -2.73 -14.22 8.05
CA LYS A 397 -3.29 -13.01 8.68
C LYS A 397 -3.24 -13.17 10.19
N SER A 398 -2.40 -12.36 10.83
CA SER A 398 -1.93 -12.63 12.18
C SER A 398 -2.76 -11.91 13.25
N TYR A 399 -3.18 -10.66 13.02
CA TYR A 399 -3.86 -9.88 14.06
C TYR A 399 -5.22 -9.28 13.67
N PHE A 400 -5.44 -8.89 12.41
CA PHE A 400 -6.70 -8.29 11.99
C PHE A 400 -7.16 -8.82 10.63
N ILE A 401 -8.40 -9.29 10.55
CA ILE A 401 -9.07 -9.60 9.29
C ILE A 401 -10.14 -8.52 9.10
N GLU A 402 -9.93 -7.61 8.15
CA GLU A 402 -10.91 -6.56 7.83
C GLU A 402 -12.17 -7.21 7.21
N THR A 403 -13.13 -7.61 8.06
CA THR A 403 -14.48 -7.94 7.61
C THR A 403 -15.26 -6.65 7.46
N ARG A 404 -15.48 -6.17 6.23
CA ARG A 404 -16.28 -4.96 6.00
C ARG A 404 -17.73 -5.19 6.43
N THR A 405 -18.13 -4.66 7.58
CA THR A 405 -19.51 -4.67 8.06
C THR A 405 -19.89 -3.29 8.58
N PHE A 406 -21.18 -2.95 8.52
CA PHE A 406 -21.71 -1.71 9.09
C PHE A 406 -21.36 -1.57 10.59
N TRP A 407 -21.30 -2.68 11.31
CA TRP A 407 -20.93 -2.73 12.72
C TRP A 407 -19.50 -2.24 13.02
N HIS A 408 -18.56 -2.35 12.07
CA HIS A 408 -17.22 -1.75 12.22
C HIS A 408 -17.26 -0.22 12.22
N ILE A 409 -18.18 0.40 11.48
CA ILE A 409 -18.39 1.86 11.51
C ILE A 409 -18.96 2.26 12.87
N PHE A 410 -19.96 1.53 13.36
CA PHE A 410 -20.53 1.78 14.68
C PHE A 410 -19.49 1.66 15.79
N ARG A 411 -18.64 0.62 15.76
CA ARG A 411 -17.55 0.41 16.73
C ARG A 411 -16.50 1.51 16.69
N SER A 412 -16.11 1.95 15.49
CA SER A 412 -15.03 2.93 15.30
C SER A 412 -15.43 4.35 15.72
N PHE A 413 -16.72 4.69 15.59
CA PHE A 413 -17.28 5.99 15.96
C PHE A 413 -18.27 5.87 17.12
N ASP A 414 -17.99 4.98 18.08
CA ASP A 414 -18.87 4.66 19.22
C ASP A 414 -19.31 5.89 20.01
N ARG A 415 -18.38 6.82 20.29
CA ARG A 415 -18.65 8.05 21.04
C ARG A 415 -19.60 8.98 20.29
N PHE A 416 -19.42 9.08 18.97
CA PHE A 416 -20.27 9.87 18.09
C PHE A 416 -21.69 9.31 18.12
N TRP A 417 -21.87 8.01 17.85
CA TRP A 417 -23.19 7.38 17.87
C TRP A 417 -23.87 7.46 19.24
N THR A 418 -23.11 7.24 20.32
CA THR A 418 -23.62 7.37 21.69
C THR A 418 -24.12 8.79 21.94
N PHE A 419 -23.37 9.81 21.56
CA PHE A 419 -23.80 11.21 21.71
C PHE A 419 -25.11 11.49 20.97
N TYR A 420 -25.23 11.11 19.69
CA TYR A 420 -26.47 11.37 18.93
C TYR A 420 -27.69 10.66 19.52
N ILE A 421 -27.55 9.39 19.91
CA ILE A 421 -28.68 8.63 20.48
C ILE A 421 -29.13 9.26 21.80
N LEU A 422 -28.19 9.64 22.68
CA LEU A 422 -28.51 10.25 23.96
C LEU A 422 -29.07 11.68 23.80
N ALA A 423 -28.49 12.48 22.92
CA ALA A 423 -29.00 13.81 22.62
C ALA A 423 -30.41 13.75 22.01
N LEU A 424 -30.66 12.79 21.12
CA LEU A 424 -31.98 12.56 20.54
C LEU A 424 -33.00 12.17 21.61
N GLN A 425 -32.65 11.23 22.51
CA GLN A 425 -33.50 10.86 23.63
C GLN A 425 -33.81 12.07 24.54
N ALA A 426 -32.80 12.87 24.88
CA ALA A 426 -32.99 14.07 25.68
C ALA A 426 -33.93 15.07 25.00
N MET A 427 -33.74 15.34 23.70
CA MET A 427 -34.61 16.22 22.93
C MET A 427 -36.05 15.69 22.86
N PHE A 428 -36.26 14.38 22.69
CA PHE A 428 -37.59 13.78 22.74
C PHE A 428 -38.25 14.00 24.10
N ILE A 429 -37.54 13.78 25.20
CA ILE A 429 -38.07 13.99 26.57
C ILE A 429 -38.49 15.45 26.77
N ILE A 430 -37.66 16.40 26.32
CA ILE A 430 -37.95 17.85 26.40
C ILE A 430 -39.17 18.21 25.57
N ALA A 431 -39.22 17.73 24.31
CA ALA A 431 -40.31 18.01 23.39
C ALA A 431 -41.65 17.43 23.87
N PHE A 432 -41.65 16.20 24.40
CA PHE A 432 -42.86 15.52 24.86
C PHE A 432 -43.47 16.16 26.12
N ARG A 433 -42.66 16.84 26.92
CA ARG A 433 -43.09 17.54 28.14
C ARG A 433 -43.47 19.00 27.90
N GLY A 434 -43.19 19.57 26.72
CA GLY A 434 -43.52 20.95 26.38
C GLY A 434 -42.81 22.00 27.24
N ILE A 435 -41.57 21.73 27.68
CA ILE A 435 -40.85 22.56 28.66
C ILE A 435 -39.96 23.61 27.97
N SER A 436 -39.92 24.83 28.50
CA SER A 436 -38.97 25.88 28.09
C SER A 436 -37.52 25.53 28.50
N PRO A 437 -36.48 25.86 27.71
CA PRO A 437 -35.09 25.51 28.01
C PRO A 437 -34.54 26.00 29.37
N LEU A 438 -35.21 26.96 30.00
CA LEU A 438 -34.83 27.53 31.30
C LEU A 438 -35.33 26.70 32.50
N ASP A 439 -36.30 25.81 32.32
CA ASP A 439 -36.92 24.99 33.38
C ASP A 439 -36.31 23.58 33.49
N ILE A 440 -35.18 23.32 32.83
CA ILE A 440 -34.53 22.00 32.75
C ILE A 440 -34.11 21.47 34.13
N PHE A 441 -33.84 22.34 35.10
CA PHE A 441 -33.36 21.97 36.44
C PHE A 441 -34.48 21.61 37.43
N GLN A 442 -35.74 21.60 37.00
CA GLN A 442 -36.84 21.11 37.84
C GLN A 442 -36.65 19.62 38.15
N LYS A 443 -36.91 19.23 39.41
CA LYS A 443 -36.62 17.89 39.93
C LYS A 443 -37.26 16.75 39.11
N ASP A 444 -38.47 16.96 38.62
CA ASP A 444 -39.19 15.96 37.81
C ASP A 444 -38.60 15.83 36.41
N VAL A 445 -38.18 16.95 35.80
CA VAL A 445 -37.55 17.00 34.48
C VAL A 445 -36.15 16.40 34.51
N LEU A 446 -35.38 16.72 35.55
CA LEU A 446 -34.03 16.19 35.77
C LEU A 446 -34.08 14.67 35.97
N ARG A 447 -35.10 14.15 36.68
CA ARG A 447 -35.32 12.71 36.82
C ARG A 447 -35.62 12.07 35.46
N ASP A 448 -36.49 12.64 34.65
CA ASP A 448 -36.82 12.05 33.35
C ASP A 448 -35.64 12.11 32.38
N LEU A 449 -34.94 13.24 32.33
CA LEU A 449 -33.70 13.41 31.56
C LEU A 449 -32.62 12.44 32.00
N SER A 450 -32.54 12.11 33.28
CA SER A 450 -31.55 11.17 33.78
C SER A 450 -31.73 9.74 33.26
N SER A 451 -32.85 9.40 32.61
CA SER A 451 -33.04 8.13 31.90
C SER A 451 -32.04 7.92 30.74
N ILE A 452 -31.42 9.00 30.23
CA ILE A 452 -30.34 8.88 29.21
C ILE A 452 -29.18 8.02 29.72
N PHE A 453 -28.89 8.00 31.03
CA PHE A 453 -27.80 7.20 31.59
C PHE A 453 -28.08 5.70 31.51
N ILE A 454 -29.35 5.30 31.55
CA ILE A 454 -29.76 3.90 31.34
C ILE A 454 -29.45 3.49 29.90
N THR A 455 -29.88 4.29 28.92
CA THR A 455 -29.59 4.06 27.51
C THR A 455 -28.08 4.05 27.24
N ALA A 456 -27.32 4.93 27.89
CA ALA A 456 -25.86 4.96 27.79
C ALA A 456 -25.23 3.65 28.28
N ALA A 457 -25.75 3.06 29.37
CA ALA A 457 -25.26 1.78 29.88
C ALA A 457 -25.54 0.63 28.90
N PHE A 458 -26.73 0.58 28.27
CA PHE A 458 -27.03 -0.40 27.22
C PHE A 458 -26.13 -0.24 25.99
N LEU A 459 -25.86 1.00 25.56
CA LEU A 459 -24.94 1.26 24.44
C LEU A 459 -23.51 0.82 24.78
N ARG A 460 -23.06 0.96 26.04
CA ARG A 460 -21.77 0.41 26.50
C ARG A 460 -21.70 -1.10 26.47
N VAL A 461 -22.80 -1.80 26.79
CA VAL A 461 -22.88 -3.27 26.66
C VAL A 461 -22.76 -3.65 25.19
N LEU A 462 -23.52 -3.01 24.30
CA LEU A 462 -23.45 -3.24 22.85
C LEU A 462 -22.02 -3.02 22.33
N GLN A 463 -21.37 -1.91 22.71
CA GLN A 463 -19.98 -1.63 22.36
C GLN A 463 -19.03 -2.76 22.82
N SER A 464 -19.17 -3.20 24.06
CA SER A 464 -18.30 -4.24 24.64
C SER A 464 -18.48 -5.59 23.94
N ILE A 465 -19.71 -5.92 23.52
CA ILE A 465 -20.00 -7.10 22.69
C ILE A 465 -19.36 -6.95 21.30
N LEU A 466 -19.52 -5.80 20.65
CA LEU A 466 -18.95 -5.55 19.32
C LEU A 466 -17.41 -5.60 19.33
N ASP A 467 -16.76 -5.14 20.41
CA ASP A 467 -15.31 -5.27 20.59
C ASP A 467 -14.85 -6.74 20.66
N ILE A 468 -15.74 -7.69 21.01
CA ILE A 468 -15.45 -9.13 21.07
C ILE A 468 -15.99 -9.91 19.87
N VAL A 469 -16.98 -9.41 19.15
CA VAL A 469 -17.42 -10.07 17.91
C VAL A 469 -16.53 -9.66 16.74
N LEU A 470 -16.18 -8.38 16.64
CA LEU A 470 -15.55 -7.83 15.43
C LEU A 470 -14.03 -7.97 15.35
N ASN A 471 -13.32 -8.26 16.45
CA ASN A 471 -11.90 -8.63 16.40
C ASN A 471 -11.67 -10.16 16.27
N PHE A 472 -12.70 -10.95 15.93
CA PHE A 472 -12.55 -12.39 15.66
C PHE A 472 -11.87 -12.62 14.29
N PRO A 473 -10.84 -13.49 14.15
CA PRO A 473 -10.26 -14.44 15.10
C PRO A 473 -8.99 -13.94 15.85
N GLY A 474 -8.70 -12.64 15.85
CA GLY A 474 -7.50 -12.04 16.46
C GLY A 474 -7.32 -12.29 17.96
N TYR A 475 -8.37 -12.74 18.67
CA TYR A 475 -8.30 -13.13 20.09
C TYR A 475 -7.35 -14.28 20.38
N HIS A 476 -7.08 -15.16 19.42
CA HIS A 476 -6.23 -16.33 19.62
C HIS A 476 -4.79 -16.00 20.02
N ARG A 477 -4.32 -14.78 19.75
CA ARG A 477 -2.98 -14.30 20.11
C ARG A 477 -3.01 -13.13 21.12
N TRP A 478 -4.16 -12.83 21.73
CA TRP A 478 -4.24 -11.79 22.76
C TRP A 478 -3.46 -12.18 24.01
N ARG A 479 -2.79 -11.20 24.64
CA ARG A 479 -2.20 -11.43 25.97
C ARG A 479 -3.34 -11.63 26.97
N PHE A 480 -3.07 -12.41 28.01
CA PHE A 480 -4.04 -12.66 29.09
C PHE A 480 -4.65 -11.36 29.65
N ILE A 481 -3.83 -10.32 29.80
CA ILE A 481 -4.26 -8.99 30.27
C ILE A 481 -5.29 -8.35 29.33
N ASP A 482 -5.08 -8.49 28.02
CA ASP A 482 -5.97 -7.92 27.00
C ASP A 482 -7.31 -8.67 26.98
N VAL A 483 -7.30 -9.99 27.15
CA VAL A 483 -8.51 -10.82 27.33
C VAL A 483 -9.26 -10.43 28.60
N LEU A 484 -8.56 -10.39 29.75
CA LEU A 484 -9.14 -10.06 31.04
C LEU A 484 -9.78 -8.67 31.04
N ARG A 485 -9.12 -7.68 30.42
CA ARG A 485 -9.65 -6.31 30.27
C ARG A 485 -10.99 -6.30 29.53
N ASN A 486 -11.10 -7.04 28.43
CA ASN A 486 -12.32 -7.07 27.63
C ASN A 486 -13.46 -7.81 28.35
N ILE A 487 -13.15 -8.90 29.06
CA ILE A 487 -14.14 -9.61 29.91
C ILE A 487 -14.63 -8.68 31.03
N LEU A 488 -13.72 -8.00 31.72
CA LEU A 488 -14.07 -7.07 32.80
C LEU A 488 -14.93 -5.91 32.27
N LYS A 489 -14.62 -5.40 31.07
CA LYS A 489 -15.41 -4.35 30.40
C LYS A 489 -16.87 -4.81 30.19
N ILE A 490 -17.09 -6.03 29.72
CA ILE A 490 -18.44 -6.60 29.60
C ILE A 490 -19.12 -6.69 30.97
N ILE A 491 -18.47 -7.32 31.96
CA ILE A 491 -19.07 -7.55 33.28
C ILE A 491 -19.50 -6.23 33.92
N VAL A 492 -18.62 -5.22 33.90
CA VAL A 492 -18.91 -3.89 34.46
C VAL A 492 -20.03 -3.20 33.68
N SER A 493 -20.03 -3.29 32.35
CA SER A 493 -21.09 -2.70 31.52
C SER A 493 -22.46 -3.35 31.78
N LEU A 494 -22.52 -4.67 31.92
CA LEU A 494 -23.74 -5.41 32.25
C LEU A 494 -24.23 -5.07 33.66
N ALA A 495 -23.34 -4.98 34.63
CA ALA A 495 -23.68 -4.58 35.99
C ALA A 495 -24.40 -3.22 36.00
N TRP A 496 -23.87 -2.21 35.30
CA TRP A 496 -24.52 -0.90 35.19
C TRP A 496 -25.84 -0.91 34.41
N ALA A 497 -25.94 -1.74 33.36
CA ALA A 497 -27.17 -1.91 32.59
C ALA A 497 -28.30 -2.57 33.41
N VAL A 498 -27.99 -3.24 34.53
CA VAL A 498 -28.98 -3.80 35.47
C VAL A 498 -29.20 -2.84 36.65
N ILE A 499 -28.13 -2.30 37.22
CA ILE A 499 -28.18 -1.43 38.41
C ILE A 499 -28.95 -0.13 38.15
N LEU A 500 -28.70 0.55 37.02
CA LEU A 500 -29.34 1.85 36.74
C LEU A 500 -30.86 1.73 36.55
N PRO A 501 -31.41 0.79 35.74
CA PRO A 501 -32.85 0.59 35.67
C PRO A 501 -33.50 0.21 37.01
N LEU A 502 -32.86 -0.65 37.81
CA LEU A 502 -33.40 -1.06 39.11
C LEU A 502 -33.54 0.14 40.06
N PHE A 503 -32.51 0.98 40.16
CA PHE A 503 -32.58 2.19 40.98
C PHE A 503 -33.55 3.24 40.41
N TYR A 504 -33.67 3.32 39.09
CA TYR A 504 -34.60 4.22 38.43
C TYR A 504 -36.06 3.83 38.71
N VAL A 505 -36.40 2.54 38.56
CA VAL A 505 -37.76 2.04 38.82
C VAL A 505 -38.11 2.15 40.30
N HIS A 506 -37.16 1.90 41.19
CA HIS A 506 -37.35 2.09 42.63
C HIS A 506 -37.65 3.55 43.01
N SER A 507 -37.26 4.52 42.17
CA SER A 507 -37.55 5.94 42.41
C SER A 507 -39.02 6.34 42.19
N PHE A 508 -39.84 5.48 41.57
CA PHE A 508 -41.28 5.72 41.40
C PHE A 508 -42.06 5.41 42.68
N LYS A 509 -43.06 6.24 42.99
CA LYS A 509 -43.94 6.06 44.15
C LYS A 509 -44.78 4.77 44.05
N ASP A 510 -45.06 4.30 42.84
CA ASP A 510 -45.84 3.08 42.54
C ASP A 510 -44.96 1.92 42.03
N ALA A 511 -43.77 1.74 42.61
CA ALA A 511 -42.86 0.67 42.20
C ALA A 511 -43.46 -0.74 42.45
N PRO A 512 -43.23 -1.72 41.55
CA PRO A 512 -43.71 -3.09 41.73
C PRO A 512 -43.17 -3.72 43.03
N LYS A 513 -44.04 -4.37 43.82
CA LYS A 513 -43.70 -4.99 45.11
C LYS A 513 -42.50 -5.96 45.03
N GLN A 514 -42.36 -6.68 43.91
CA GLN A 514 -41.23 -7.59 43.66
C GLN A 514 -39.86 -6.88 43.65
N ILE A 515 -39.79 -5.65 43.14
CA ILE A 515 -38.53 -4.87 43.09
C ILE A 515 -38.22 -4.28 44.47
N LEU A 516 -39.26 -3.91 45.23
CA LEU A 516 -39.14 -3.45 46.62
C LEU A 516 -38.61 -4.54 47.56
N ASP A 517 -38.90 -5.81 47.29
CA ASP A 517 -38.39 -6.95 48.08
C ASP A 517 -36.92 -7.26 47.78
N VAL A 518 -36.49 -7.19 46.51
CA VAL A 518 -35.09 -7.40 46.09
C VAL A 518 -34.15 -6.34 46.69
N LEU A 519 -34.63 -5.12 46.88
CA LEU A 519 -33.86 -4.00 47.46
C LEU A 519 -34.22 -3.72 48.93
N SER A 520 -34.85 -4.67 49.62
CA SER A 520 -35.28 -4.53 51.02
C SER A 520 -34.15 -4.16 51.99
N PHE A 521 -32.89 -4.47 51.66
CA PHE A 521 -31.72 -4.07 52.46
C PHE A 521 -31.45 -2.55 52.43
N LEU A 522 -31.96 -1.82 51.43
CA LEU A 522 -31.78 -0.36 51.27
C LEU A 522 -32.91 0.48 51.88
N LYS A 523 -33.99 -0.16 52.37
CA LYS A 523 -35.15 0.51 53.00
C LYS A 523 -34.82 1.39 54.21
N LYS A 524 -33.59 1.35 54.72
CA LYS A 524 -33.12 2.18 55.84
C LYS A 524 -32.66 3.60 55.46
N ILE A 525 -32.62 3.95 54.17
CA ILE A 525 -32.16 5.26 53.70
C ILE A 525 -33.37 6.09 53.26
N ASP A 526 -33.85 6.96 54.15
CA ASP A 526 -34.92 7.91 53.84
C ASP A 526 -34.46 8.92 52.78
N GLY A 527 -35.02 8.82 51.56
CA GLY A 527 -34.71 9.74 50.44
C GLY A 527 -34.50 9.04 49.10
N VAL A 528 -35.53 8.35 48.61
CA VAL A 528 -35.51 7.50 47.39
C VAL A 528 -34.98 8.18 46.09
N PRO A 529 -35.10 9.51 45.85
CA PRO A 529 -34.47 10.16 44.69
C PRO A 529 -32.93 10.26 44.75
N ALA A 530 -32.33 10.18 45.94
CA ALA A 530 -30.88 10.38 46.10
C ALA A 530 -30.06 9.16 45.67
N LEU A 531 -30.59 7.94 45.83
CA LEU A 531 -29.87 6.69 45.53
C LEU A 531 -29.58 6.54 44.03
N TYR A 532 -30.56 6.84 43.17
CA TYR A 532 -30.36 6.81 41.72
C TYR A 532 -29.35 7.87 41.26
N ILE A 533 -29.44 9.09 41.79
CA ILE A 533 -28.49 10.17 41.47
C ILE A 533 -27.07 9.80 41.93
N MET A 534 -26.93 9.17 43.10
CA MET A 534 -25.64 8.64 43.56
C MET A 534 -25.10 7.58 42.61
N ALA A 535 -25.93 6.63 42.17
CA ALA A 535 -25.53 5.59 41.21
C ALA A 535 -25.08 6.21 39.88
N VAL A 536 -25.77 7.24 39.39
CA VAL A 536 -25.37 8.00 38.19
C VAL A 536 -24.03 8.72 38.40
N ALA A 537 -23.81 9.35 39.56
CA ALA A 537 -22.55 10.01 39.87
C ALA A 537 -21.37 9.01 39.87
N VAL A 538 -21.56 7.84 40.46
CA VAL A 538 -20.56 6.75 40.45
C VAL A 538 -20.33 6.22 39.03
N TYR A 539 -21.40 6.07 38.23
CA TYR A 539 -21.29 5.63 36.83
C TYR A 539 -20.50 6.62 35.95
N LEU A 540 -20.61 7.92 36.22
CA LEU A 540 -19.91 8.98 35.48
C LEU A 540 -18.47 9.22 35.96
N LEU A 541 -18.14 8.83 37.18
CA LEU A 541 -16.83 9.07 37.80
C LEU A 541 -15.64 8.65 36.91
N PRO A 542 -15.62 7.48 36.26
CA PRO A 542 -14.51 7.10 35.38
C PRO A 542 -14.35 8.01 34.16
N ASN A 543 -15.46 8.51 33.61
CA ASN A 543 -15.43 9.44 32.47
C ASN A 543 -14.93 10.82 32.90
N LEU A 544 -15.37 11.28 34.09
CA LEU A 544 -14.92 12.55 34.65
C LEU A 544 -13.41 12.49 34.94
N LEU A 545 -12.94 11.40 35.55
CA LEU A 545 -11.52 11.18 35.80
C LEU A 545 -10.73 11.15 34.50
N ALA A 546 -11.23 10.47 33.46
CA ALA A 546 -10.61 10.47 32.15
C ALA A 546 -10.60 11.87 31.51
N ALA A 547 -11.68 12.65 31.63
CA ALA A 547 -11.69 14.02 31.13
C ALA A 547 -10.65 14.88 31.85
N VAL A 548 -10.52 14.78 33.19
CA VAL A 548 -9.54 15.56 33.96
C VAL A 548 -8.10 15.13 33.67
N LEU A 549 -7.83 13.83 33.52
CA LEU A 549 -6.48 13.31 33.28
C LEU A 549 -6.00 13.48 31.83
N PHE A 550 -6.91 13.66 30.88
CA PHE A 550 -6.62 13.74 29.44
C PHE A 550 -7.09 15.05 28.77
N LEU A 551 -7.59 16.01 29.54
CA LEU A 551 -7.59 17.45 29.22
C LEU A 551 -6.18 18.00 29.44
#